data_AF-A0A645IZ88-F1
#
_entry.id   AF-A0A645IZ88-F1
#
_cell.length_a   1.000
_cell.length_b   1.000
_cell.length_c   1.000
_cell.angle_alpha   90.00
_cell.angle_beta   90.00
_cell.angle_gamma   90.00
#
_symmetry.space_group_name_H-M   'P 1'
#
loop_
_entity.id
_entity.type
_entity.pdbx_description
1 polymer ?
#
loop_
_entity_poly.entity_id
_entity_poly.type
_entity_poly.pdbx_seq_one_letter_code
_entity_poly.pdbx_strand_id
1 'polypeptide(L)'
;MFSIQSVAAEPVVEAFNYRNVITISVQNYRGTALVEIIGKRGAKQSFFEVYDMGFEAIPLNGIPAGEYTLRITLGNGNEVFTGTFNKGKNGHR
;
A
#
# COMPACT_ATOMS: atom_id res chain seq x y z
N MET A 1 -40.90 -4.10 8.25
CA MET A 1 -39.80 -4.87 7.64
C MET A 1 -38.54 -4.07 7.88
N PHE A 2 -37.77 -4.41 8.91
CA PHE A 2 -36.52 -3.71 9.23
C PHE A 2 -35.41 -4.34 8.39
N SER A 3 -34.92 -3.62 7.40
CA SER A 3 -33.70 -4.02 6.70
C SER A 3 -32.54 -3.76 7.65
N ILE A 4 -31.85 -4.81 8.08
CA ILE A 4 -30.56 -4.66 8.74
C ILE A 4 -29.61 -4.19 7.63
N GLN A 5 -29.41 -2.88 7.53
CA GLN A 5 -28.38 -2.33 6.67
C GLN A 5 -27.04 -2.75 7.27
N SER A 6 -26.39 -3.78 6.71
CA SER A 6 -25.03 -4.13 7.10
C SER A 6 -24.15 -2.93 6.76
N VAL A 7 -23.68 -2.22 7.78
CA VAL A 7 -22.64 -1.20 7.59
C VAL A 7 -21.40 -1.96 7.14
N ALA A 8 -20.94 -1.73 5.92
CA ALA A 8 -19.66 -2.26 5.46
C ALA A 8 -18.58 -1.64 6.35
N ALA A 9 -17.72 -2.47 6.94
CA ALA A 9 -16.60 -1.98 7.71
C ALA A 9 -15.67 -1.16 6.80
N GLU A 10 -15.14 -0.06 7.30
CA GLU A 10 -14.19 0.75 6.54
C GLU A 10 -12.89 -0.03 6.29
N PRO A 11 -12.25 0.12 5.12
CA PRO A 11 -10.97 -0.51 4.84
C PRO A 11 -9.90 -0.08 5.83
N VAL A 12 -9.13 -1.05 6.31
CA VAL A 12 -7.95 -0.82 7.14
C VAL A 12 -6.71 -1.14 6.32
N VAL A 13 -5.81 -0.17 6.19
CA VAL A 13 -4.57 -0.31 5.42
C VAL A 13 -3.38 -0.06 6.33
N GLU A 14 -2.49 -1.05 6.42
CA GLU A 14 -1.24 -0.93 7.14
C GLU A 14 -0.07 -1.23 6.20
N ALA A 15 0.98 -0.42 6.29
CA ALA A 15 2.20 -0.61 5.52
C ALA A 15 3.44 -0.50 6.41
N PHE A 16 4.37 -1.43 6.24
CA PHE A 16 5.63 -1.48 6.98
C PHE A 16 6.81 -1.55 6.02
N ASN A 17 7.85 -0.77 6.31
CA ASN A 17 9.13 -0.84 5.60
C ASN A 17 10.14 -1.59 6.45
N TYR A 18 10.60 -2.75 5.96
CA TYR A 18 11.64 -3.52 6.61
C TYR A 18 12.58 -4.14 5.59
N ARG A 19 13.90 -4.02 5.83
CA ARG A 19 14.97 -4.59 5.00
C ARG A 19 14.74 -4.45 3.49
N ASN A 20 14.43 -3.22 3.05
CA ASN A 20 14.27 -2.89 1.64
C ASN A 20 13.04 -3.55 0.97
N VAL A 21 12.02 -3.89 1.76
CA VAL A 21 10.72 -4.40 1.31
C VAL A 21 9.62 -3.59 2.00
N ILE A 22 8.60 -3.20 1.23
CA ILE A 22 7.35 -2.66 1.77
C ILE A 22 6.35 -3.80 1.84
N THR A 23 5.90 -4.14 3.04
CA THR A 23 4.81 -5.10 3.25
C THR A 23 3.53 -4.33 3.52
N ILE A 24 2.44 -4.72 2.88
CA ILE A 24 1.15 -4.05 2.95
C ILE A 24 0.12 -5.08 3.37
N SER A 25 -0.75 -4.71 4.31
CA SER A 25 -1.97 -5.45 4.61
C SER A 25 -3.19 -4.56 4.38
N VAL A 26 -4.21 -5.13 3.77
CA VAL A 26 -5.51 -4.49 3.55
C VAL A 26 -6.58 -5.43 4.09
N GLN A 27 -7.47 -4.88 4.91
CA GLN A 27 -8.59 -5.61 5.53
C GLN A 27 -9.90 -4.88 5.24
N ASN A 28 -11.02 -5.59 5.38
CA ASN A 28 -12.39 -5.09 5.15
C ASN A 28 -12.59 -4.52 3.74
N TYR A 29 -11.90 -5.07 2.74
CA TYR A 29 -11.97 -4.59 1.37
C TYR A 29 -12.07 -5.74 0.38
N ARG A 30 -12.82 -5.53 -0.70
CA ARG A 30 -12.86 -6.45 -1.85
C ARG A 30 -12.65 -5.68 -3.14
N GLY A 31 -11.63 -6.07 -3.88
CA GLY A 31 -11.25 -5.46 -5.16
C GLY A 31 -9.75 -5.28 -5.28
N THR A 32 -9.34 -4.57 -6.32
CA THR A 32 -7.93 -4.31 -6.62
C THR A 32 -7.39 -3.17 -5.77
N ALA A 33 -6.27 -3.40 -5.10
CA ALA A 33 -5.47 -2.37 -4.46
C ALA A 33 -4.34 -1.92 -5.40
N LEU A 34 -4.28 -0.63 -5.74
CA LEU A 34 -3.17 -0.04 -6.48
C LEU A 34 -2.16 0.53 -5.48
N VAL A 35 -0.88 0.15 -5.63
CA VAL A 35 0.21 0.64 -4.81
C VAL A 35 1.23 1.39 -5.66
N GLU A 36 1.57 2.58 -5.22
CA GLU A 36 2.54 3.45 -5.89
C GLU A 36 3.60 3.93 -4.88
N ILE A 37 4.86 3.73 -5.24
CA ILE A 37 6.03 4.23 -4.51
C ILE A 37 6.66 5.30 -5.39
N ILE A 38 6.58 6.55 -4.98
CA ILE A 38 6.92 7.71 -5.80
C ILE A 38 8.09 8.45 -5.17
N GLY A 39 9.18 8.60 -5.91
CA GLY A 39 10.35 9.37 -5.48
C GLY A 39 10.97 10.16 -6.63
N LYS A 40 11.79 11.16 -6.30
CA LYS A 40 12.42 12.04 -7.30
C LYS A 40 13.34 11.32 -8.29
N ARG A 41 13.87 10.16 -7.90
CA ARG A 41 14.89 9.41 -8.67
C ARG A 41 14.43 8.02 -9.08
N GLY A 42 13.16 7.71 -8.94
CA GLY A 42 12.59 6.42 -9.28
C GLY A 42 11.20 6.26 -8.72
N ALA A 43 10.42 5.40 -9.36
CA ALA A 43 9.11 5.02 -8.90
C ALA A 43 8.91 3.52 -9.08
N LYS A 44 7.97 2.95 -8.33
CA LYS A 44 7.51 1.58 -8.51
C LYS A 44 6.01 1.53 -8.36
N GLN A 45 5.35 0.68 -9.14
CA GLN A 45 3.93 0.43 -9.05
C GLN A 45 3.69 -1.07 -8.90
N SER A 46 2.64 -1.43 -8.19
CA SER A 46 2.17 -2.81 -8.02
C SER A 46 0.66 -2.79 -7.83
N PHE A 47 0.01 -3.91 -8.10
CA PHE A 47 -1.41 -4.12 -7.82
C PHE A 47 -1.60 -5.54 -7.29
N PHE A 48 -2.59 -5.71 -6.42
CA PHE A 48 -2.98 -7.02 -5.90
C PHE A 48 -4.48 -7.06 -5.62
N GLU A 49 -5.06 -8.25 -5.73
CA GLU A 49 -6.49 -8.47 -5.45
C GLU A 49 -6.70 -8.77 -3.97
N VAL A 50 -7.72 -8.12 -3.40
CA VAL A 50 -8.13 -8.31 -2.01
C VAL A 50 -9.49 -9.00 -2.00
N TYR A 51 -9.58 -10.10 -1.26
CA TYR A 51 -10.82 -10.86 -1.08
C TYR A 51 -11.19 -10.89 0.40
N ASP A 52 -11.55 -9.73 0.97
CA ASP A 52 -11.74 -9.44 2.41
C ASP A 52 -10.43 -9.08 3.13
N MET A 53 -9.40 -9.92 2.96
CA MET A 53 -8.04 -9.65 3.42
C MET A 53 -7.03 -9.86 2.29
N GLY A 54 -6.00 -9.03 2.23
CA GLY A 54 -4.96 -9.08 1.22
C GLY A 54 -3.60 -8.66 1.79
N PHE A 55 -2.55 -9.32 1.32
CA PHE A 55 -1.17 -9.04 1.72
C PHE A 55 -0.28 -8.97 0.48
N GLU A 56 0.59 -7.96 0.43
CA GLU A 56 1.54 -7.77 -0.67
C GLU A 56 2.92 -7.38 -0.13
N ALA A 57 3.97 -7.89 -0.77
CA ALA A 57 5.35 -7.64 -0.37
C ALA A 57 6.13 -7.09 -1.57
N ILE A 58 6.35 -5.78 -1.57
CA ILE A 58 6.97 -5.08 -2.69
C ILE A 58 8.45 -4.86 -2.38
N PRO A 59 9.37 -5.57 -3.06
CA PRO A 59 10.79 -5.34 -2.87
C PRO A 59 11.17 -3.99 -3.51
N LEU A 60 12.01 -3.23 -2.84
CA LEU A 60 12.46 -1.90 -3.28
C LEU A 60 13.75 -1.98 -4.12
N ASN A 61 14.12 -3.17 -4.60
CA ASN A 61 15.18 -3.29 -5.59
C ASN A 61 14.80 -2.54 -6.88
N GLY A 62 15.81 -1.98 -7.55
CA GLY A 62 15.59 -1.21 -8.79
C GLY A 62 15.26 0.26 -8.58
N ILE A 63 15.00 0.73 -7.35
CA ILE A 63 14.91 2.16 -7.04
C ILE A 63 16.09 2.63 -6.15
N PRO A 64 16.67 3.82 -6.39
CA PRO A 64 17.78 4.34 -5.60
C PRO A 64 17.45 4.55 -4.12
N ALA A 65 18.46 4.73 -3.27
CA ALA A 65 18.22 5.24 -1.90
C ALA A 65 17.56 6.63 -1.96
N GLY A 66 16.72 7.00 -1.01
CA GLY A 66 16.04 8.29 -1.02
C GLY A 66 14.77 8.32 -0.18
N GLU A 67 14.10 9.47 -0.24
CA GLU A 67 12.77 9.67 0.33
C GLU A 67 11.71 9.34 -0.72
N TYR A 68 10.67 8.64 -0.28
CA TYR A 68 9.59 8.15 -1.11
C TYR A 68 8.24 8.40 -0.44
N THR A 69 7.25 8.69 -1.26
CA THR A 69 5.83 8.66 -0.89
C THR A 69 5.25 7.31 -1.30
N LEU A 70 4.64 6.61 -0.35
CA LEU A 70 3.79 5.46 -0.60
C LEU A 70 2.35 5.96 -0.74
N ARG A 71 1.67 5.57 -1.82
CA ARG A 71 0.25 5.82 -2.07
C ARG A 71 -0.44 4.49 -2.35
N ILE A 72 -1.49 4.20 -1.59
CA ILE A 72 -2.32 3.01 -1.76
C ILE A 72 -3.72 3.49 -2.09
N THR A 73 -4.25 3.07 -3.24
CA THR A 73 -5.54 3.49 -3.77
C THR A 73 -6.47 2.29 -3.84
N LEU A 74 -7.61 2.38 -3.16
CA LEU A 74 -8.68 1.39 -3.16
C LEU A 74 -9.93 1.95 -3.85
N GLY A 75 -10.91 1.08 -4.08
CA GLY A 75 -12.27 1.49 -4.47
C GLY A 75 -12.34 2.31 -5.77
N ASN A 76 -11.57 1.93 -6.79
CA ASN A 76 -11.47 2.62 -8.07
C ASN A 76 -11.06 4.11 -7.98
N GLY A 77 -10.29 4.50 -6.95
CA GLY A 77 -9.79 5.87 -6.82
C GLY A 77 -10.44 6.70 -5.72
N ASN A 78 -11.47 6.18 -5.04
CA ASN A 78 -12.21 6.93 -4.02
C ASN A 78 -11.51 6.96 -2.66
N GLU A 79 -10.66 5.97 -2.38
CA GLU A 79 -9.99 5.85 -1.08
C GLU A 79 -8.48 5.82 -1.30
N VAL A 80 -7.79 6.84 -0.77
CA VAL A 80 -6.35 7.04 -0.98
C VAL A 80 -5.65 7.17 0.38
N PHE A 81 -4.77 6.21 0.66
CA PHE A 81 -3.95 6.17 1.85
C PHE A 81 -2.52 6.57 1.47
N THR A 82 -1.90 7.47 2.24
CA THR A 82 -0.55 7.95 1.94
C THR A 82 0.36 7.87 3.16
N GLY A 83 1.64 7.65 2.91
CA GLY A 83 2.70 7.68 3.92
C GLY A 83 4.05 8.00 3.27
N THR A 84 5.05 8.34 4.07
CA THR A 84 6.41 8.57 3.58
C THR A 84 7.39 7.64 4.24
N PHE A 85 8.45 7.27 3.51
CA PHE A 85 9.52 6.44 4.05
C PHE A 85 10.86 6.77 3.43
N ASN A 86 11.93 6.44 4.15
CA ASN A 86 13.30 6.54 3.67
C ASN A 86 13.81 5.15 3.28
N LYS A 87 14.31 5.01 2.06
CA LYS A 87 15.02 3.83 1.59
C LYS A 87 16.53 4.05 1.71
N GLY A 88 17.23 3.20 2.46
CA GLY A 88 18.69 3.15 2.46
C GLY A 88 19.41 4.39 3.02
N LYS A 89 18.71 5.32 3.69
CA LYS A 89 19.30 6.53 4.26
C LYS A 89 20.26 6.23 5.43
N ASN A 90 20.22 5.02 5.99
CA ASN A 90 21.01 4.60 7.16
C ASN A 90 22.01 3.46 6.88
N GLY A 91 22.32 3.16 5.60
CA GLY A 91 23.06 1.94 5.22
C GLY A 91 22.15 0.73 5.46
N HIS A 92 21.82 -0.09 4.49
CA HIS A 92 22.66 -1.12 3.91
C HIS A 92 22.04 -1.41 2.54
N ARG A 93 22.90 -1.72 1.56
CA ARG A 93 22.50 -2.03 0.19
C ARG A 93 21.58 -3.25 0.13
#